data_AF-M3GXM3-F1
#
_entry.id   AF-M3GXM3-F1
#
_cell.length_a   1.000
_cell.length_b   1.000
_cell.length_c   1.000
_cell.angle_alpha   90.00
_cell.angle_beta   90.00
_cell.angle_gamma   90.00
#
_symmetry.space_group_name_H-M   'P 1'
#
loop_
_entity.id
_entity.type
_entity.pdbx_description
1 polymer ?
#
loop_
_entity_poly.entity_id
_entity_poly.type
_entity_poly.pdbx_seq_one_letter_code
_entity_poly.pdbx_strand_id
1 'polypeptide(L)'
;MTPKQKLHQLKEESNRRQLRSFSKPLKRQIVLDIETKVTTIAEVSREYSVTRNSIYKWIYSYSKNRKKGVRTVIEDESISTKLEALKGKIKELESIIGQKQMKIDFQEKMIEFVGKE
;
A
#
# COMPACT_ATOMS: atom_id res chain seq x y z
N MET A 1 -22.56 38.38 29.27
CA MET A 1 -21.79 37.28 29.91
C MET A 1 -20.39 37.76 30.23
N THR A 2 -19.92 37.51 31.44
CA THR A 2 -18.54 37.84 31.80
C THR A 2 -17.57 36.85 31.11
N PRO A 3 -16.32 37.26 30.79
CA PRO A 3 -15.35 36.39 30.14
C PRO A 3 -15.12 35.05 30.87
N LYS A 4 -15.22 35.05 32.22
CA LYS A 4 -15.12 33.85 33.06
C LYS A 4 -16.28 32.87 32.84
N GLN A 5 -17.51 33.37 32.67
CA GLN A 5 -18.69 32.53 32.43
C GLN A 5 -18.63 31.85 31.05
N LYS A 6 -18.13 32.57 30.04
CA LYS A 6 -17.95 32.03 28.68
C LYS A 6 -16.90 30.91 28.65
N LEU A 7 -15.79 31.07 29.37
CA LEU A 7 -14.75 30.04 29.48
C LEU A 7 -15.27 28.76 30.17
N HIS A 8 -16.08 28.91 31.22
CA HIS A 8 -16.68 27.78 31.93
C HIS A 8 -17.64 26.99 31.02
N GLN A 9 -18.49 27.66 30.25
CA GLN A 9 -19.38 27.00 29.29
C GLN A 9 -18.63 26.24 28.20
N LEU A 10 -17.57 26.83 27.63
CA LEU A 10 -16.74 26.15 26.63
C LEU A 10 -16.05 24.91 27.21
N LYS A 11 -15.64 24.97 28.49
CA LYS A 11 -15.04 23.82 29.20
C LYS A 11 -16.08 22.72 29.45
N GLU A 12 -17.28 23.06 29.89
CA GLU A 12 -18.41 22.13 30.07
C GLU A 12 -18.82 21.46 28.73
N GLU A 13 -18.90 22.21 27.64
CA GLU A 13 -19.14 21.67 26.29
C GLU A 13 -18.02 20.75 25.81
N SER A 14 -16.76 21.07 26.12
CA SER A 14 -15.62 20.21 25.79
C SER A 14 -15.62 18.92 26.61
N ASN A 15 -16.12 18.95 27.85
CA ASN A 15 -16.20 17.79 28.73
C ASN A 15 -17.37 16.86 28.34
N ARG A 16 -18.46 17.43 27.80
CA ARG A 16 -19.56 16.69 27.18
C ARG A 16 -19.16 15.96 25.89
N ARG A 17 -18.16 16.46 25.16
CA ARG A 17 -17.44 15.67 24.16
C ARG A 17 -16.55 14.66 24.88
N GLN A 18 -17.14 13.53 25.25
CA GLN A 18 -16.42 12.40 25.82
C GLN A 18 -15.12 12.18 25.02
N LEU A 19 -13.97 12.25 25.70
CA LEU A 19 -12.69 11.98 25.07
C LEU A 19 -12.69 10.52 24.59
N ARG A 20 -13.03 10.33 23.31
CA ARG A 20 -13.03 9.01 22.68
C ARG A 20 -11.60 8.48 22.65
N SER A 21 -11.30 7.54 23.53
CA SER A 21 -10.00 6.87 23.58
C SER A 21 -10.09 5.52 22.87
N PHE A 22 -9.27 5.34 21.83
CA PHE A 22 -9.16 4.06 21.15
C PHE A 22 -8.18 3.15 21.88
N SER A 23 -8.50 1.85 21.92
CA SER A 23 -7.64 0.83 22.50
C SER A 23 -6.31 0.74 21.75
N LYS A 24 -5.24 0.35 22.45
CA LYS A 24 -3.92 0.12 21.85
C LYS A 24 -3.93 -0.87 20.68
N PRO A 25 -4.60 -2.04 20.74
CA PRO A 25 -4.62 -2.99 19.61
C PRO A 25 -5.29 -2.39 18.37
N LEU A 26 -6.41 -1.68 18.53
CA LEU A 26 -7.11 -1.05 17.40
C LEU A 26 -6.22 0.00 16.71
N LYS A 27 -5.53 0.84 17.49
CA LYS A 27 -4.56 1.80 16.93
C LYS A 27 -3.45 1.13 16.14
N ARG A 28 -2.96 -0.03 16.59
CA ARG A 28 -1.92 -0.81 15.89
C ARG A 28 -2.44 -1.40 14.58
N GLN A 29 -3.66 -1.95 14.60
CA GLN A 29 -4.29 -2.51 13.41
C GLN A 29 -4.49 -1.44 12.33
N ILE A 30 -5.04 -0.29 12.70
CA ILE A 30 -5.24 0.85 11.79
C ILE A 30 -3.90 1.30 11.17
N VAL A 31 -2.82 1.37 11.97
CA VAL A 31 -1.50 1.73 11.45
C VAL A 31 -0.97 0.68 10.48
N LEU A 32 -1.16 -0.61 10.77
CA LEU A 32 -0.77 -1.70 9.88
C LEU A 32 -1.51 -1.63 8.54
N ASP A 33 -2.83 -1.41 8.56
CA ASP A 33 -3.66 -1.33 7.35
C ASP A 33 -3.27 -0.12 6.47
N ILE A 34 -2.84 0.97 7.10
CA ILE A 34 -2.29 2.14 6.39
C ILE A 34 -0.91 1.83 5.79
N GLU A 35 -0.05 1.08 6.48
CA GLU A 35 1.28 0.69 6.00
C GLU A 35 1.21 -0.27 4.81
N THR A 36 0.27 -1.22 4.85
CA THR A 36 0.00 -2.19 3.78
C THR A 36 -0.80 -1.60 2.62
N LYS A 37 -1.17 -0.31 2.70
CA LYS A 37 -1.99 0.41 1.72
C LYS A 37 -3.38 -0.20 1.51
N VAL A 38 -3.92 -0.91 2.49
CA VAL A 38 -5.30 -1.43 2.47
C VAL A 38 -6.31 -0.30 2.66
N THR A 39 -5.99 0.68 3.51
CA THR A 39 -6.80 1.88 3.72
C THR A 39 -5.96 3.15 3.73
N THR A 40 -6.60 4.26 3.39
CA THR A 40 -5.96 5.58 3.41
C THR A 40 -6.22 6.34 4.71
N ILE A 41 -5.33 7.28 5.04
CA ILE A 41 -5.48 8.16 6.21
C ILE A 41 -6.80 8.96 6.14
N ALA A 42 -7.28 9.31 4.93
CA ALA A 42 -8.52 10.04 4.74
C ALA A 42 -9.75 9.17 5.05
N GLU A 43 -9.75 7.90 4.64
CA GLU A 43 -10.84 6.95 4.93
C GLU A 43 -10.92 6.68 6.43
N VAL A 44 -9.79 6.37 7.07
CA VAL A 44 -9.71 6.16 8.52
C VAL A 44 -10.20 7.38 9.29
N SER A 45 -9.86 8.58 8.81
CA SER A 45 -10.31 9.84 9.42
C SER A 45 -11.83 10.00 9.39
N ARG A 46 -12.48 9.61 8.27
CA ARG A 46 -13.94 9.64 8.12
C ARG A 46 -14.62 8.55 8.94
N GLU A 47 -14.17 7.30 8.81
CA GLU A 47 -14.78 6.12 9.43
C GLU A 47 -14.73 6.18 10.96
N TYR A 48 -13.55 6.48 11.51
CA TYR A 48 -13.37 6.53 12.96
C TYR A 48 -13.61 7.93 13.55
N SER A 49 -13.91 8.93 12.71
CA SER A 49 -14.04 10.34 13.10
C SER A 49 -12.81 10.86 13.85
N VAL A 50 -11.61 10.45 13.40
CA VAL A 50 -10.33 10.80 14.02
C VAL A 50 -9.64 11.86 13.20
N THR A 51 -9.06 12.86 13.85
CA THR A 51 -8.27 13.87 13.13
C THR A 51 -7.03 13.25 12.50
N ARG A 52 -6.66 13.72 11.31
CA ARG A 52 -5.44 13.29 10.61
C ARG A 52 -4.19 13.40 11.50
N ASN A 53 -4.11 14.45 12.32
CA ASN A 53 -2.99 14.67 13.25
C ASN A 53 -2.86 13.54 14.28
N SER A 54 -3.97 13.05 14.83
CA SER A 54 -3.96 11.90 15.74
C SER A 54 -3.50 10.61 15.04
N ILE A 55 -3.93 10.40 13.79
CA ILE A 55 -3.52 9.27 12.97
C ILE A 55 -2.01 9.32 12.71
N TYR A 56 -1.45 10.48 12.33
CA TYR A 56 0.00 10.66 12.18
C TYR A 56 0.76 10.37 13.48
N LYS A 57 0.25 10.81 14.64
CA LYS A 57 0.84 10.45 15.95
C LYS A 57 0.85 8.95 16.18
N TRP A 58 -0.22 8.24 15.81
CA TRP A 58 -0.27 6.77 15.92
C TRP A 58 0.73 6.11 14.97
N ILE A 59 0.82 6.58 13.72
CA ILE A 59 1.81 6.09 12.75
C ILE A 59 3.21 6.25 13.35
N TYR A 60 3.60 7.43 13.84
CA TYR A 60 4.92 7.62 14.45
C TYR A 60 5.17 6.77 15.71
N SER A 61 4.12 6.39 16.43
CA SER A 61 4.22 5.64 17.69
C SER A 61 4.21 4.12 17.50
N TYR A 62 3.52 3.62 16.47
CA TYR A 62 3.27 2.19 16.26
C TYR A 62 3.86 1.65 14.94
N SER A 63 4.23 2.52 14.00
CA SER A 63 4.90 2.11 12.76
C SER A 63 6.26 1.51 13.06
N LYS A 64 6.56 0.38 12.43
CA LYS A 64 7.89 -0.23 12.49
C LYS A 64 8.91 0.55 11.65
N ASN A 65 8.45 1.12 10.53
CA ASN A 65 9.31 1.63 9.46
C ASN A 65 9.33 3.16 9.35
N ARG A 66 8.33 3.88 9.87
CA ARG A 66 8.18 5.34 9.80
C ARG A 66 8.39 5.99 11.16
N LYS A 67 9.60 5.85 11.71
CA LYS A 67 10.00 6.63 12.90
C LYS A 67 10.30 8.07 12.51
N LYS A 68 9.93 9.01 13.37
CA LYS A 68 10.19 10.45 13.16
C LYS A 68 11.70 10.66 12.97
N GLY A 69 12.10 11.26 11.85
CA GLY A 69 13.52 11.49 11.50
C GLY A 69 14.14 10.41 10.60
N VAL A 70 13.47 9.28 10.38
CA VAL A 70 13.91 8.26 9.43
C VAL A 70 13.12 8.42 8.14
N ARG A 71 13.74 9.02 7.12
CA ARG A 71 13.22 8.99 5.75
C ARG A 71 13.62 7.64 5.17
N THR A 72 12.68 6.71 5.05
CA THR A 72 12.88 5.52 4.20
C THR A 72 13.00 6.03 2.77
N VAL A 73 14.23 6.11 2.27
CA VAL A 73 14.50 6.30 0.85
C VAL A 73 14.21 4.95 0.22
N ILE A 74 13.05 4.83 -0.42
CA ILE A 74 12.81 3.74 -1.35
C ILE A 74 13.60 4.15 -2.58
N GLU A 75 14.80 3.61 -2.76
CA GLU A 75 15.60 3.87 -3.95
C GLU A 75 14.80 3.40 -5.17
N ASP A 76 14.45 4.34 -6.06
CA ASP A 76 13.86 4.05 -7.36
C ASP A 76 14.75 3.11 -8.19
N GLU A 77 16.05 3.07 -7.89
CA GLU A 77 17.02 2.12 -8.45
C GLU A 77 16.65 0.66 -8.20
N SER A 78 16.05 0.32 -7.05
CA SER A 78 15.59 -1.05 -6.77
C SER A 78 14.42 -1.48 -7.66
N ILE A 79 13.56 -0.52 -8.03
CA ILE A 79 12.44 -0.78 -8.94
C ILE A 79 12.98 -0.92 -10.37
N SER A 80 13.88 -0.01 -10.79
CA SER A 80 14.52 -0.04 -12.10
C SER A 80 15.27 -1.35 -12.35
N THR A 81 16.08 -1.80 -11.38
CA THR A 81 16.83 -3.06 -11.47
C THR A 81 15.93 -4.29 -11.54
N LYS A 82 14.86 -4.36 -10.73
CA LYS A 82 13.87 -5.44 -10.82
C LYS A 82 13.12 -5.43 -12.15
N LEU A 83 12.80 -4.25 -12.66
CA LEU A 83 12.12 -4.08 -13.95
C LEU A 83 13.01 -4.55 -15.10
N GLU A 84 14.31 -4.24 -15.05
CA GLU A 84 15.27 -4.70 -16.05
C GLU A 84 15.49 -6.21 -15.99
N ALA A 85 15.60 -6.80 -14.79
CA ALA A 85 15.68 -8.24 -14.61
C ALA A 85 14.44 -8.98 -15.14
N LEU A 86 13.24 -8.42 -14.89
CA LEU A 86 11.98 -8.96 -15.41
C LEU A 86 11.91 -8.87 -16.94
N LYS A 87 12.31 -7.75 -17.53
CA LYS A 87 12.41 -7.60 -19.00
C LYS A 87 13.38 -8.61 -19.62
N GLY A 88 14.53 -8.81 -19.00
CA GLY A 88 15.51 -9.82 -19.44
C GLY A 88 14.91 -11.22 -19.47
N LYS A 89 14.17 -11.58 -18.42
CA LYS A 89 13.50 -12.88 -18.32
C LYS A 89 12.37 -13.06 -19.35
N ILE A 90 11.61 -12.01 -19.62
CA ILE A 90 10.59 -12.01 -20.68
C ILE A 90 11.23 -12.28 -22.04
N LYS A 91 12.31 -11.56 -22.37
CA LYS A 91 13.02 -11.72 -23.65
C LYS A 91 13.56 -13.15 -23.84
N GLU A 92 14.11 -13.74 -22.79
CA GLU A 92 14.61 -15.12 -22.82
C GLU A 92 13.47 -16.12 -23.07
N LEU A 93 12.36 -15.97 -22.36
CA LEU A 93 11.18 -16.83 -22.51
C LEU A 93 10.57 -16.70 -23.91
N GLU A 94 10.43 -15.48 -24.43
CA GLU A 94 9.94 -15.23 -25.79
C GLU A 94 10.84 -15.89 -26.85
N SER A 95 12.16 -15.85 -26.67
CA SER A 95 13.10 -16.51 -27.58
C SER A 95 12.94 -18.03 -27.57
N ILE A 96 12.82 -18.64 -26.38
CA ILE A 96 12.58 -20.09 -26.23
C ILE A 96 11.24 -20.49 -26.87
N ILE A 97 10.19 -19.69 -26.66
CA ILE A 97 8.88 -19.94 -27.26
C ILE A 97 8.97 -19.89 -28.79
N GLY A 98 9.65 -18.89 -29.36
CA GLY A 98 9.83 -18.78 -30.81
C GLY A 98 10.56 -20.00 -31.41
N GLN A 99 11.64 -20.45 -30.78
CA GLN A 99 12.36 -21.66 -31.22
C GLN A 99 11.47 -22.92 -31.18
N LYS A 100 10.65 -23.05 -30.13
CA LYS A 100 9.70 -24.17 -30.01
C LYS A 100 8.62 -24.10 -31.08
N GLN A 101 8.08 -22.91 -31.36
CA GLN A 101 7.06 -22.71 -32.39
C GLN A 101 7.57 -23.10 -33.77
N MET A 102 8.77 -22.66 -34.15
CA MET A 102 9.37 -23.05 -35.45
C MET A 102 9.51 -24.57 -35.60
N LYS A 103 9.86 -25.28 -34.53
CA LYS A 103 9.95 -26.74 -34.55
C LYS A 103 8.59 -27.39 -34.76
N ILE A 104 7.56 -26.89 -34.08
CA ILE A 104 6.18 -27.37 -34.22
C ILE A 104 5.69 -27.11 -35.65
N ASP A 105 5.84 -25.89 -36.16
CA ASP A 105 5.41 -25.52 -37.52
C ASP A 105 6.07 -26.39 -38.59
N PHE A 106 7.35 -26.73 -38.40
CA PHE A 106 8.06 -27.64 -39.29
C PHE A 106 7.49 -29.06 -39.23
N GLN A 107 7.25 -29.58 -38.02
CA GLN A 107 6.66 -30.90 -37.83
C GLN A 107 5.23 -30.99 -38.40
N GLU A 108 4.41 -29.97 -38.19
CA GLU A 108 3.06 -29.88 -38.75
C GLU A 108 3.08 -29.89 -40.28
N LYS A 109 3.96 -29.10 -40.91
CA LYS A 109 4.13 -29.12 -42.36
C LYS A 109 4.54 -30.49 -42.88
N MET A 110 5.49 -31.16 -42.23
CA MET A 110 5.92 -32.50 -42.62
C MET A 110 4.76 -33.51 -42.56
N ILE A 111 3.92 -33.44 -41.51
CA ILE A 111 2.72 -34.27 -41.40
C ILE A 111 1.71 -33.92 -42.50
N GLU A 112 1.51 -32.65 -42.81
CA GLU A 112 0.60 -32.22 -43.88
C GLU A 112 1.04 -32.72 -45.26
N PHE A 113 2.35 -32.74 -45.53
CA PHE A 113 2.88 -33.32 -46.76
C PHE A 113 2.65 -34.83 -46.84
N VAL A 114 2.90 -35.56 -45.75
CA VAL A 114 2.72 -37.03 -45.72
C VAL A 114 1.24 -37.43 -45.75
N GLY A 115 0.35 -36.65 -45.13
CA GLY A 115 -1.09 -36.94 -45.10
C GLY A 115 -1.85 -36.55 -46.37
N LYS A 116 -1.18 -35.93 -47.37
CA LYS A 116 -1.74 -35.62 -48.69
C LYS A 116 -1.41 -36.66 -49.77
N GLU A 117 -0.61 -37.68 -49.44
CA GLU A 117 -0.51 -38.95 -50.20
C GLU A 117 -1.47 -40.00 -49.64
#